data_AF-A0A2V8FTX5-F1
#
_entry.id   AF-A0A2V8FTX5-F1
#
_cell.length_a   1.000
_cell.length_b   1.000
_cell.length_c   1.000
_cell.angle_alpha   90.00
_cell.angle_beta   90.00
_cell.angle_gamma   90.00
#
_symmetry.space_group_name_H-M   'P 1'
#
loop_
_entity.id
_entity.type
_entity.pdbx_description
1 polymer ?
#
loop_
_entity_poly.entity_id
_entity_poly.type
_entity_poly.pdbx_seq_one_letter_code
_entity_poly.pdbx_strand_id
1 'polypeptide(L)'
;KTYDGDQWVRVEVVVHGDELIRHMIDGQTVLEYSKPQIGGGNASPTDPAVKVDGTPLTGGYIALQAETAPTDFRKVELLNLEGCTDPKARNYKRYVVKSNASMCRY
;
A
#
# COMPACT_ATOMS: atom_id res chain seq x y z
N LYS A 1 -18.95 5.35 9.17
CA LYS A 1 -19.09 6.83 9.17
C LYS A 1 -18.79 7.32 7.76
N THR A 2 -19.55 8.27 7.27
CA THR A 2 -19.29 8.95 5.99
C THR A 2 -18.85 10.39 6.27
N TYR A 3 -18.18 11.01 5.30
CA TYR A 3 -17.63 12.36 5.40
C TYR A 3 -18.19 13.17 4.24
N ASP A 4 -18.82 14.30 4.54
CA ASP A 4 -19.47 15.17 3.57
C ASP A 4 -18.81 16.56 3.55
N GLY A 5 -18.77 17.22 2.39
CA GLY A 5 -18.24 18.58 2.23
C GLY A 5 -16.72 18.69 2.44
N ASP A 6 -16.28 19.91 2.74
CA ASP A 6 -14.86 20.28 2.80
C ASP A 6 -14.24 19.95 4.16
N GLN A 7 -13.68 18.75 4.28
CA GLN A 7 -12.96 18.33 5.48
C GLN A 7 -11.74 17.47 5.15
N TRP A 8 -10.71 17.58 5.99
CA TRP A 8 -9.54 16.73 5.89
C TRP A 8 -9.81 15.38 6.53
N VAL A 9 -9.74 14.33 5.71
CA VAL A 9 -9.86 12.93 6.14
C VAL A 9 -8.49 12.28 6.07
N ARG A 10 -8.10 11.54 7.12
CA ARG A 10 -6.85 10.79 7.10
C ARG A 10 -7.09 9.39 6.54
N VAL A 11 -6.40 9.07 5.44
CA VAL A 11 -6.38 7.74 4.86
C VAL A 11 -5.03 7.09 5.14
N GLU A 12 -5.05 5.86 5.60
CA GLU A 12 -3.87 5.03 5.81
C GLU A 12 -4.10 3.67 5.15
N VAL A 13 -3.13 3.19 4.38
CA VAL A 13 -3.17 1.87 3.74
C VAL A 13 -1.95 1.10 4.19
N VAL A 14 -2.17 -0.03 4.85
CA VAL A 14 -1.10 -0.95 5.26
C VAL A 14 -1.08 -2.12 4.29
N VAL A 15 0.08 -2.35 3.67
CA VAL A 15 0.27 -3.39 2.64
C VAL A 15 1.42 -4.31 3.07
N HIS A 16 1.14 -5.60 3.14
CA HIS A 16 2.13 -6.67 3.38
C HIS A 16 2.17 -7.59 2.17
N GLY A 17 2.60 -7.04 1.03
CA GLY A 17 2.53 -7.76 -0.25
C GLY A 17 1.11 -8.22 -0.56
N ASP A 18 0.97 -9.48 -0.93
CA ASP A 18 -0.31 -10.15 -1.14
C ASP A 18 -0.87 -10.80 0.14
N GLU A 19 -0.18 -10.76 1.28
CA GLU A 19 -0.65 -11.40 2.52
C GLU A 19 -1.78 -10.62 3.17
N LEU A 20 -1.67 -9.29 3.23
CA LEU A 20 -2.64 -8.41 3.87
C LEU A 20 -2.65 -7.03 3.22
N ILE A 21 -3.85 -6.54 2.90
CA ILE A 21 -4.10 -5.14 2.59
C ILE A 21 -5.21 -4.64 3.51
N ARG A 22 -4.89 -3.59 4.27
CA ARG A 22 -5.82 -2.95 5.21
C ARG A 22 -5.95 -1.48 4.87
N HIS A 23 -7.18 -1.04 4.67
CA HIS A 23 -7.55 0.36 4.45
C HIS A 23 -8.14 0.93 5.72
N MET A 24 -7.65 2.09 6.13
CA MET A 24 -8.06 2.75 7.36
C MET A 24 -8.43 4.20 7.07
N ILE A 25 -9.49 4.66 7.72
CA ILE A 25 -9.94 6.05 7.70
C ILE A 25 -9.97 6.54 9.15
N ASP A 26 -9.25 7.63 9.43
CA ASP A 26 -9.11 8.21 10.78
C ASP A 26 -8.75 7.15 11.85
N GLY A 27 -7.83 6.23 11.49
CA GLY A 27 -7.36 5.15 12.36
C GLY A 27 -8.31 3.95 12.51
N GLN A 28 -9.49 3.97 11.88
CA GLN A 28 -10.44 2.86 11.89
C GLN A 28 -10.34 2.04 10.62
N THR A 29 -10.24 0.71 10.74
CA THR A 29 -10.26 -0.19 9.58
C THR A 29 -11.64 -0.19 8.93
N VAL A 30 -11.68 0.09 7.63
CA VAL A 30 -12.91 0.11 6.83
C VAL A 30 -12.96 -1.00 5.78
N LEU A 31 -11.81 -1.52 5.37
CA LEU A 31 -11.70 -2.65 4.45
C LEU A 31 -10.41 -3.41 4.75
N GLU A 32 -10.49 -4.73 4.74
CA GLU A 32 -9.35 -5.63 4.88
C GLU A 32 -9.54 -6.84 3.96
N TYR A 33 -8.48 -7.24 3.27
CA TYR A 33 -8.47 -8.43 2.42
C TYR A 33 -7.05 -9.00 2.26
N SER A 34 -6.98 -10.21 1.73
CA SER A 34 -5.75 -10.97 1.52
C SER A 34 -5.76 -11.64 0.15
N LYS A 35 -4.58 -11.98 -0.35
CA LYS A 35 -4.33 -12.68 -1.63
C LYS A 35 -4.94 -11.99 -2.85
N PRO A 36 -4.75 -10.67 -3.03
CA PRO A 36 -5.16 -9.99 -4.26
C PRO A 36 -4.43 -10.58 -5.48
N GLN A 37 -5.12 -10.59 -6.61
CA GLN A 37 -4.59 -11.11 -7.87
C GLN A 37 -4.84 -10.12 -9.00
N ILE A 38 -3.94 -10.08 -9.98
CA ILE A 38 -4.15 -9.40 -11.26
C ILE A 38 -5.26 -10.16 -12.00
N GLY A 39 -6.25 -9.43 -12.51
CA GLY A 39 -7.39 -10.03 -13.21
C GLY A 39 -8.54 -9.06 -13.45
N GLY A 40 -9.70 -9.61 -13.80
CA GLY A 40 -10.93 -8.84 -14.05
C GLY A 40 -10.96 -8.15 -15.41
N GLY A 41 -11.97 -7.28 -15.63
CA GLY A 41 -12.25 -6.66 -16.93
C GLY A 41 -12.39 -5.13 -16.91
N ASN A 42 -12.13 -4.47 -15.78
CA ASN A 42 -12.35 -3.03 -15.64
C ASN A 42 -11.21 -2.16 -16.21
N ALA A 43 -10.05 -2.75 -16.52
CA ALA A 43 -8.94 -2.04 -17.14
C ALA A 43 -8.92 -2.29 -18.66
N SER A 44 -8.88 -1.21 -19.45
CA SER A 44 -8.72 -1.28 -20.91
C SER A 44 -8.18 0.06 -21.47
N PRO A 45 -7.20 0.04 -22.39
CA PRO A 45 -6.44 -1.12 -22.84
C PRO A 45 -5.46 -1.62 -21.78
N THR A 46 -5.00 -2.87 -21.90
CA THR A 46 -4.04 -3.48 -20.96
C THR A 46 -2.85 -4.06 -21.71
N ASP A 47 -1.65 -3.96 -21.13
CA ASP A 47 -0.46 -4.67 -21.60
C ASP A 47 -0.57 -6.17 -21.25
N PRO A 48 -0.63 -7.10 -22.23
CA PRO A 48 -0.70 -8.53 -21.96
C PRO A 48 0.52 -9.09 -21.22
N ALA A 49 1.67 -8.42 -21.27
CA ALA A 49 2.85 -8.80 -20.49
C ALA A 49 2.71 -8.48 -19.00
N VAL A 50 1.82 -7.54 -18.65
CA VAL A 50 1.54 -7.13 -17.27
C VAL A 50 0.25 -7.79 -16.75
N LYS A 51 -0.82 -7.80 -17.55
CA LYS A 51 -2.12 -8.38 -17.18
C LYS A 51 -2.14 -9.90 -17.44
N VAL A 52 -1.46 -10.64 -16.57
CA VAL A 52 -1.55 -12.10 -16.53
C VAL A 52 -2.53 -12.50 -15.44
N ASP A 53 -3.73 -12.91 -15.83
CA ASP A 53 -4.83 -13.22 -14.90
C ASP A 53 -4.45 -14.33 -13.90
N GLY A 54 -4.83 -14.12 -12.63
CA GLY A 54 -4.52 -15.00 -11.51
C GLY A 54 -3.14 -14.76 -10.88
N THR A 55 -2.31 -13.88 -11.44
CA THR A 55 -0.98 -13.56 -10.87
C THR A 55 -1.13 -12.87 -9.51
N PRO A 56 -0.49 -13.38 -8.44
CA PRO A 56 -0.53 -12.71 -7.13
C PRO A 56 0.02 -11.29 -7.19
N LEU A 57 -0.74 -10.34 -6.64
CA LEU A 57 -0.35 -8.93 -6.61
C LEU A 57 0.53 -8.65 -5.38
N THR A 58 1.83 -8.83 -5.53
CA THR A 58 2.83 -8.70 -4.43
C THR A 58 3.48 -7.32 -4.35
N GLY A 59 3.32 -6.49 -5.39
CA GLY A 59 3.89 -5.15 -5.48
C GLY A 59 3.43 -4.42 -6.73
N GLY A 60 3.78 -3.13 -6.83
CA GLY A 60 3.39 -2.29 -7.95
C GLY A 60 3.56 -0.80 -7.65
N TYR A 61 2.80 0.01 -8.37
CA TYR A 61 2.80 1.46 -8.22
C TYR A 61 1.67 1.93 -7.30
N ILE A 62 1.91 3.06 -6.62
CA ILE A 62 0.88 3.79 -5.87
C ILE A 62 0.46 4.97 -6.72
N ALA A 63 -0.84 5.11 -6.96
CA ALA A 63 -1.42 6.22 -7.69
C ALA A 63 -2.47 6.91 -6.80
N LEU A 64 -2.49 8.24 -6.84
CA LEU A 64 -3.56 9.05 -6.27
C LEU A 64 -4.33 9.65 -7.44
N GLN A 65 -5.63 9.42 -7.48
CA GLN A 65 -6.48 9.83 -8.59
C GLN A 65 -7.58 10.76 -8.09
N ALA A 66 -7.79 11.86 -8.82
CA ALA A 66 -8.99 12.69 -8.72
C ALA A 66 -9.72 12.56 -10.05
N GLU A 67 -10.91 11.96 -10.05
CA GLU A 67 -11.69 11.76 -11.28
C GLU A 67 -12.80 12.80 -11.42
N THR A 68 -13.84 12.69 -10.58
CA THR A 68 -15.15 13.29 -10.84
C THR A 68 -15.39 14.62 -10.11
N ALA A 69 -14.68 14.86 -9.01
CA ALA A 69 -14.83 16.06 -8.20
C ALA A 69 -13.46 16.65 -7.81
N PRO A 70 -13.38 17.98 -7.59
CA PRO A 70 -12.18 18.59 -7.03
C PRO A 70 -11.77 17.88 -5.74
N THR A 71 -10.51 17.46 -5.68
CA THR A 71 -9.97 16.71 -4.54
C THR A 71 -8.56 17.24 -4.24
N ASP A 72 -8.34 17.65 -2.99
CA ASP A 72 -7.05 18.13 -2.52
C ASP A 72 -6.33 17.05 -1.72
N PHE A 73 -5.04 16.87 -1.99
CA PHE A 73 -4.16 15.97 -1.24
C PHE A 73 -3.08 16.76 -0.53
N ARG A 74 -2.78 16.41 0.73
CA ARG A 74 -1.63 16.95 1.47
C ARG A 74 -1.02 15.90 2.37
N LYS A 75 0.26 16.08 2.71
CA LYS A 75 1.03 15.18 3.59
C LYS A 75 0.98 13.73 3.11
N VAL A 76 1.37 13.51 1.86
CA VAL A 76 1.52 12.18 1.30
C VAL A 76 2.85 11.62 1.78
N GLU A 77 2.80 10.59 2.63
CA GLU A 77 3.96 9.96 3.24
C GLU A 77 3.98 8.47 2.91
N LEU A 78 5.17 7.91 2.72
CA LEU A 78 5.37 6.49 2.45
C LEU A 78 6.40 5.94 3.43
N LEU A 79 6.04 4.87 4.13
CA LEU A 79 6.95 4.13 4.99
C LEU A 79 7.21 2.75 4.39
N ASN A 80 8.44 2.52 3.92
CA ASN A 80 8.85 1.19 3.49
C ASN A 80 9.02 0.27 4.72
N LEU A 81 8.35 -0.88 4.69
CA LEU A 81 8.37 -1.88 5.76
C LEU A 81 9.41 -2.99 5.51
N GLU A 82 10.14 -2.93 4.39
CA GLU A 82 11.28 -3.80 4.10
C GLU A 82 12.60 -3.17 4.58
N GLY A 83 13.42 -3.95 5.27
CA GLY A 83 14.71 -3.46 5.77
C GLY A 83 15.46 -4.46 6.64
N CYS A 84 16.51 -3.98 7.31
CA CYS A 84 17.29 -4.81 8.24
C CYS A 84 16.49 -5.10 9.52
N THR A 85 16.41 -6.38 9.88
CA THR A 85 15.75 -6.85 11.11
C THR A 85 16.73 -7.31 12.19
N ASP A 86 18.05 -7.21 11.98
CA ASP A 86 19.05 -7.54 13.00
C ASP A 86 19.13 -6.40 14.03
N PRO A 87 18.79 -6.63 15.32
CA PRO A 87 18.86 -5.61 16.37
C PRO A 87 20.26 -5.03 16.60
N LYS A 88 21.33 -5.69 16.13
CA LYS A 88 22.71 -5.22 16.24
C LYS A 88 23.09 -4.22 15.14
N ALA A 89 22.30 -4.11 14.07
CA ALA A 89 22.58 -3.18 12.99
C ALA A 89 22.19 -1.74 13.38
N ARG A 90 23.03 -0.76 13.00
CA ARG A 90 22.80 0.68 13.27
C ARG A 90 21.50 1.21 12.67
N ASN A 91 21.05 0.59 11.58
CA ASN A 91 19.84 0.97 10.87
C ASN A 91 18.64 0.05 11.16
N TYR A 92 18.71 -0.76 12.21
CA TYR A 92 17.54 -1.50 12.70
C TYR A 92 16.39 -0.56 13.07
N LYS A 93 15.17 -0.96 12.72
CA LYS A 93 13.94 -0.27 13.08
C LYS A 93 12.87 -1.29 13.47
N ARG A 94 12.22 -1.08 14.61
CA ARG A 94 11.17 -1.97 15.15
C ARG A 94 9.94 -2.13 14.25
N TYR A 95 9.74 -1.21 13.31
CA TYR A 95 8.59 -1.22 12.40
C TYR A 95 8.86 -1.99 11.10
N VAL A 96 10.09 -2.48 10.88
CA VAL A 96 10.40 -3.31 9.72
C VAL A 96 9.72 -4.65 9.89
N VAL A 97 8.93 -5.05 8.88
CA VAL A 97 8.18 -6.30 8.86
C VAL A 97 8.84 -7.31 7.93
N LYS A 98 9.30 -6.86 6.76
CA LYS A 98 9.96 -7.71 5.77
C LYS A 98 11.48 -7.62 5.92
N SER A 99 12.12 -8.75 6.24
CA SER A 99 13.57 -8.80 6.43
C SER A 99 14.31 -8.72 5.10
N ASN A 100 15.32 -7.86 5.05
CA ASN A 100 16.30 -7.79 3.98
C ASN A 100 17.70 -7.59 4.58
N ALA A 101 18.43 -8.70 4.75
CA ALA A 101 19.76 -8.71 5.36
C ALA A 101 20.81 -7.91 4.58
N SER A 102 20.66 -7.76 3.26
CA SER A 102 21.58 -6.97 2.43
C SER A 102 21.56 -5.47 2.78
N MET A 103 20.50 -5.01 3.46
CA MET A 103 20.37 -3.63 3.89
C MET A 103 20.99 -3.37 5.27
N CYS A 104 21.46 -4.39 6.00
CA CYS A 104 22.02 -4.23 7.33
C CYS A 104 23.36 -3.47 7.32
N ARG A 105 23.51 -2.50 8.22
CA ARG A 105 24.73 -1.70 8.40
C ARG A 105 25.19 -1.79 9.85
N TYR A 106 26.42 -2.23 10.09
CA TYR A 106 27.01 -2.41 11.42
C TYR A 106 28.03 -1.32 11.77
#